data_AF-A0A413V4Y6-F1
#
_entry.id   AF-A0A413V4Y6-F1
#
_cell.length_a   1.000
_cell.length_b   1.000
_cell.length_c   1.000
_cell.angle_alpha   90.00
_cell.angle_beta   90.00
_cell.angle_gamma   90.00
#
_symmetry.space_group_name_H-M   'P 1'
#
loop_
_entity.id
_entity.type
_entity.pdbx_description
1 polymer ?
#
loop_
_entity_poly.entity_id
_entity_poly.type
_entity_poly.pdbx_seq_one_letter_code
_entity_poly.pdbx_strand_id
1 'polypeptide(L)'
;MNELIDKFLFELFDGLRDKTTVLFGEFIADAQALAAIFMLLYFGVESFKMMSGDKKLEIIPLLRPFALGLVLMFWIPFINLISYPGELLTAQSKAMFTNQIDEVELLSRNRYALIDSVAVELLHTSLEVERAENEVKDKKWYDFSIDFSAIGDKIAGLYVYVVAKVKMIMFNIIEFIVVTFWQVCTYFVFFLQIIFTGILVILGPLAFAFSVLPAFRDAYIQWIARFVSVSLYSCIAYIVLSISLVVMQYGIEREIEILEYALRNEAAFVMYVGMTSGGVNSFLLTALLGAFAMLTIPFVSTWIVSTTGVGQAVGGMVGGAAIATKAVAAPATGGASAAM
;
A
#
# COMPACT_ATOMS: atom_id res chain seq x y z
N MET A 1 16.78 -2.63 -15.17
CA MET A 1 15.33 -2.51 -15.34
C MET A 1 14.75 -2.89 -14.00
N ASN A 2 14.10 -1.97 -13.31
CA ASN A 2 13.68 -2.20 -11.93
C ASN A 2 12.51 -3.18 -11.93
N GLU A 3 12.60 -4.22 -11.13
CA GLU A 3 11.45 -5.10 -10.84
C GLU A 3 10.34 -4.25 -10.22
N LEU A 4 9.08 -4.55 -10.56
CA LEU A 4 7.91 -3.83 -10.03
C LEU A 4 7.86 -3.89 -8.51
N ILE A 5 8.32 -4.99 -7.90
CA ILE A 5 8.51 -5.14 -6.46
C ILE A 5 9.81 -5.88 -6.21
N ASP A 6 10.58 -5.42 -5.22
CA ASP A 6 11.82 -6.07 -4.80
C ASP A 6 11.52 -7.29 -3.92
N LYS A 7 11.80 -8.49 -4.46
CA LYS A 7 11.59 -9.77 -3.76
C LYS A 7 12.48 -9.89 -2.51
N PHE A 8 13.68 -9.29 -2.52
CA PHE A 8 14.62 -9.29 -1.39
C PHE A 8 14.06 -8.50 -0.19
N LEU A 9 13.24 -7.49 -0.44
CA LEU A 9 12.64 -6.67 0.61
C LEU A 9 11.56 -7.45 1.39
N PHE A 10 10.87 -8.39 0.74
CA PHE A 10 9.99 -9.32 1.45
C PHE A 10 10.76 -10.31 2.33
N GLU A 11 11.91 -10.81 1.86
CA GLU A 11 12.78 -11.67 2.68
C GLU A 11 13.35 -10.89 3.89
N LEU A 12 13.67 -9.61 3.71
CA LEU A 12 14.06 -8.72 4.80
C LEU A 12 12.94 -8.61 5.85
N PHE A 13 11.69 -8.47 5.43
CA PHE A 13 10.55 -8.40 6.35
C PHE A 13 10.32 -9.72 7.10
N ASP A 14 10.46 -10.86 6.43
CA ASP A 14 10.42 -12.16 7.07
C ASP A 14 11.54 -12.28 8.13
N GLY A 15 12.77 -11.86 7.79
CA GLY A 15 13.90 -11.82 8.73
C GLY A 15 13.71 -10.83 9.89
N LEU A 16 13.13 -9.65 9.65
CA LEU A 16 12.82 -8.66 10.69
C LEU A 16 11.78 -9.21 11.68
N ARG A 17 10.76 -9.91 11.18
CA ARG A 17 9.75 -10.56 12.03
C ARG A 17 10.42 -11.55 13.00
N ASP A 18 11.32 -12.38 12.48
CA ASP A 18 12.06 -13.36 13.30
C ASP A 18 12.94 -12.68 14.34
N LYS A 19 13.63 -11.59 13.99
CA LYS A 19 14.49 -10.86 14.94
C LYS A 19 13.71 -10.12 16.01
N THR A 20 12.51 -9.66 15.70
CA THR A 20 11.66 -8.96 16.67
C THR A 20 11.17 -9.89 17.78
N THR A 21 11.17 -11.22 17.54
CA THR A 21 10.77 -12.21 18.56
C THR A 21 11.62 -12.21 19.82
N VAL A 22 12.87 -11.76 19.74
CA VAL A 22 13.77 -11.66 20.89
C VAL A 22 13.29 -10.60 21.90
N LEU A 23 12.57 -9.57 21.46
CA LEU A 23 12.04 -8.52 22.35
C LEU A 23 10.76 -8.95 23.08
N PHE A 24 10.14 -10.08 22.71
CA PHE A 24 8.83 -10.49 23.20
C PHE A 24 8.81 -10.99 24.66
N GLY A 25 9.97 -11.10 25.31
CA GLY A 25 10.10 -11.61 26.68
C GLY A 25 10.02 -10.56 27.80
N GLU A 26 10.13 -9.26 27.48
CA GLU A 26 10.50 -8.24 28.48
C GLU A 26 9.48 -8.08 29.62
N PHE A 27 8.18 -8.06 29.33
CA PHE A 27 7.13 -7.84 30.34
C PHE A 27 6.39 -9.10 30.80
N ILE A 28 6.82 -10.29 30.38
CA ILE A 28 6.11 -11.54 30.75
C ILE A 28 6.17 -11.75 32.27
N ALA A 29 7.35 -11.61 32.87
CA ALA A 29 7.53 -11.80 34.31
C ALA A 29 6.75 -10.76 35.13
N ASP A 30 6.79 -9.50 34.71
CA ASP A 30 6.04 -8.40 35.36
C ASP A 30 4.54 -8.66 35.30
N ALA A 31 4.02 -9.07 34.15
CA ALA A 31 2.61 -9.41 33.99
C ALA A 31 2.20 -10.61 34.84
N GLN A 32 3.04 -11.63 34.96
CA GLN A 32 2.78 -12.79 35.83
C GLN A 32 2.72 -12.38 37.31
N ALA A 33 3.64 -11.55 37.78
CA ALA A 33 3.64 -11.03 39.15
C ALA A 33 2.38 -10.19 39.42
N LEU A 34 2.01 -9.33 38.47
CA LEU A 34 0.86 -8.44 38.57
C LEU A 34 -0.46 -9.23 38.53
N ALA A 35 -0.55 -10.27 37.70
CA ALA A 35 -1.67 -11.21 37.68
C ALA A 35 -1.80 -12.00 38.98
N ALA A 36 -0.69 -12.39 39.62
CA ALA A 36 -0.71 -13.08 40.92
C ALA A 36 -1.32 -12.19 42.01
N ILE A 37 -0.93 -10.91 42.06
CA ILE A 37 -1.51 -9.93 43.00
C ILE A 37 -3.01 -9.75 42.74
N PHE A 38 -3.42 -9.60 41.47
CA PHE A 38 -4.83 -9.44 41.13
C PHE A 38 -5.66 -10.69 41.41
N MET A 39 -5.10 -11.88 41.22
CA MET A 39 -5.74 -13.13 41.60
C MET A 39 -5.98 -13.20 43.11
N LEU A 40 -5.00 -12.83 43.94
CA LEU A 40 -5.16 -12.79 45.39
C LEU A 40 -6.29 -11.84 45.81
N LEU A 41 -6.34 -10.64 45.22
CA LEU A 41 -7.43 -9.68 45.48
C LEU A 41 -8.79 -10.22 45.03
N TYR A 42 -8.85 -10.81 43.83
CA TYR A 42 -10.08 -11.39 43.29
C TYR A 42 -10.62 -12.51 44.19
N PHE A 43 -9.76 -13.47 44.56
CA PHE A 43 -10.16 -14.58 45.42
C PHE A 43 -10.47 -14.13 46.85
N GLY A 44 -9.80 -13.10 47.37
CA GLY A 44 -10.10 -12.51 48.68
C GLY A 44 -11.49 -11.87 48.74
N VAL A 45 -11.88 -11.13 47.70
CA VAL A 45 -13.23 -10.54 47.62
C VAL A 45 -14.28 -11.63 47.41
N GLU A 46 -13.99 -12.62 46.58
CA GLU A 46 -14.95 -13.67 46.26
C GLU A 46 -15.15 -14.63 47.46
N SER A 47 -14.10 -14.93 48.22
CA SER A 47 -14.21 -15.71 49.47
C SER A 47 -15.01 -14.98 50.54
N PHE A 48 -14.86 -13.66 50.67
CA PHE A 48 -15.67 -12.86 51.58
C PHE A 48 -17.17 -12.92 51.24
N LYS A 49 -17.54 -12.82 49.96
CA LYS A 49 -18.93 -12.97 49.51
C LYS A 49 -19.50 -14.37 49.77
N MET A 50 -18.66 -15.40 49.69
CA MET A 50 -19.07 -16.76 50.03
C MET A 50 -19.27 -16.92 51.56
N MET A 51 -18.43 -16.27 52.37
CA MET A 51 -18.55 -16.26 53.83
C MET A 51 -19.75 -15.45 54.34
N SER A 52 -20.09 -14.34 53.69
CA SER A 52 -21.26 -13.51 54.06
C SER A 52 -22.60 -14.15 53.67
N GLY A 53 -22.58 -15.27 52.92
CA GLY A 53 -23.77 -15.93 52.43
C GLY A 53 -24.39 -15.26 51.20
N ASP A 54 -23.77 -14.19 50.67
CA ASP A 54 -24.25 -13.46 49.50
C ASP A 54 -24.09 -14.28 48.21
N LYS A 55 -23.21 -15.28 48.19
CA LYS A 55 -22.97 -16.12 47.01
C LYS A 55 -22.66 -17.57 47.34
N LYS A 56 -23.27 -18.50 46.59
CA LYS A 56 -22.92 -19.93 46.62
C LYS A 56 -21.60 -20.18 45.89
N LEU A 57 -20.91 -21.27 46.22
CA LEU A 57 -19.67 -21.65 45.54
C LEU A 57 -19.99 -22.02 44.08
N GLU A 58 -19.51 -21.20 43.15
CA GLU A 58 -19.62 -21.42 41.72
C GLU A 58 -18.21 -21.59 41.13
N ILE A 59 -17.97 -22.70 40.45
CA ILE A 59 -16.66 -23.04 39.89
C ILE A 59 -16.32 -22.15 38.67
N ILE A 60 -17.34 -21.78 37.88
CA ILE A 60 -17.16 -21.08 36.61
C ILE A 60 -16.54 -19.67 36.78
N PRO A 61 -16.98 -18.82 37.72
CA PRO A 61 -16.35 -17.52 37.95
C PRO A 61 -14.89 -17.63 38.44
N LEU A 62 -14.57 -18.64 39.25
CA LEU A 62 -13.22 -18.87 39.77
C LEU A 62 -12.25 -19.41 38.70
N LEU A 63 -12.77 -20.09 37.68
CA LEU A 63 -11.94 -20.69 36.62
C LEU A 63 -11.31 -19.64 35.70
N ARG A 64 -11.93 -18.46 35.52
CA ARG A 64 -11.42 -17.43 34.60
C ARG A 64 -10.06 -16.88 35.03
N PRO A 65 -9.86 -16.35 36.26
CA PRO A 65 -8.54 -15.91 36.71
C PRO A 65 -7.45 -16.99 36.56
N PHE A 66 -7.81 -18.25 36.84
CA PHE A 66 -6.92 -19.39 36.65
C PHE A 66 -6.55 -19.60 35.18
N ALA A 67 -7.52 -19.58 34.27
CA ALA A 67 -7.29 -19.72 32.83
C ALA A 67 -6.41 -18.59 32.29
N LEU A 68 -6.63 -17.34 32.73
CA LEU A 68 -5.79 -16.20 32.37
C LEU A 68 -4.36 -16.36 32.88
N GLY A 69 -4.19 -16.82 34.12
CA GLY A 69 -2.87 -17.15 34.68
C GLY A 69 -2.15 -18.26 33.89
N LEU A 70 -2.88 -19.29 33.46
CA LEU A 70 -2.34 -20.35 32.61
C LEU A 70 -1.87 -19.81 31.25
N VAL A 71 -2.64 -18.93 30.62
CA VAL A 71 -2.22 -18.27 29.37
C VAL A 71 -0.94 -17.45 29.57
N LEU A 72 -0.79 -16.75 30.71
CA LEU A 72 0.44 -16.00 31.02
C LEU A 72 1.65 -16.89 31.24
N MET A 73 1.47 -18.09 31.81
CA MET A 73 2.53 -19.09 31.94
C MET A 73 2.98 -19.63 30.58
N PHE A 74 2.03 -19.85 29.67
CA PHE A 74 2.28 -20.36 28.32
C PHE A 74 2.13 -19.27 27.26
N TRP A 75 2.65 -18.06 27.54
CA TRP A 75 2.46 -16.91 26.66
C TRP A 75 2.98 -17.14 25.23
N ILE A 76 4.22 -17.62 25.10
CA ILE A 76 4.83 -17.84 23.78
C ILE A 76 4.08 -18.93 22.98
N PRO A 77 3.77 -20.12 23.53
CA PRO A 77 2.90 -21.08 22.86
C PRO A 77 1.52 -20.52 22.48
N PHE A 78 0.92 -19.70 23.35
CA PHE A 78 -0.37 -19.08 23.08
C PHE A 78 -0.31 -18.14 21.87
N ILE A 79 0.71 -17.29 21.78
CA ILE A 79 0.93 -16.40 20.62
C ILE A 79 1.06 -17.20 19.32
N ASN A 80 1.89 -18.24 19.33
CA ASN A 80 2.09 -19.08 18.13
C ASN A 80 0.79 -19.78 17.70
N LEU A 81 -0.02 -20.21 18.66
CA LEU A 81 -1.31 -20.85 18.38
C LEU A 81 -2.28 -19.90 17.69
N ILE A 82 -2.39 -18.66 18.19
CA ILE A 82 -3.34 -17.68 17.63
C ILE A 82 -2.82 -17.03 16.33
N SER A 83 -1.50 -16.99 16.09
CA SER A 83 -0.92 -16.46 14.84
C SER A 83 -0.99 -17.46 13.68
N TYR A 84 -1.01 -18.75 13.98
CA TYR A 84 -0.93 -19.83 12.99
C TYR A 84 -1.98 -19.73 11.85
N PRO A 85 -3.28 -19.50 12.13
CA PRO A 85 -4.26 -19.34 11.04
C PRO A 85 -3.95 -18.15 10.13
N GLY A 86 -3.46 -17.04 10.69
CA GLY A 86 -3.09 -15.85 9.92
C GLY A 86 -1.88 -16.10 9.01
N GLU A 87 -0.90 -16.86 9.49
CA GLU A 87 0.28 -17.27 8.71
C GLU A 87 -0.11 -18.19 7.54
N LEU A 88 -0.99 -19.16 7.79
CA LEU A 88 -1.48 -20.06 6.74
C LEU A 88 -2.24 -19.30 5.63
N LEU A 89 -3.13 -18.38 6.02
CA LEU A 89 -3.86 -17.55 5.07
C LEU A 89 -2.92 -16.63 4.28
N THR A 90 -1.90 -16.08 4.95
CA THR A 90 -0.88 -15.24 4.31
C THR A 90 -0.10 -16.02 3.25
N ALA A 91 0.28 -17.27 3.53
CA ALA A 91 0.99 -18.12 2.58
C ALA A 91 0.17 -18.37 1.29
N GLN A 92 -1.13 -18.62 1.44
CA GLN A 92 -2.04 -18.79 0.30
C GLN A 92 -2.17 -17.50 -0.53
N SER A 93 -2.35 -16.36 0.13
CA SER A 93 -2.44 -15.07 -0.58
C SER A 93 -1.12 -14.67 -1.24
N LYS A 94 0.03 -15.02 -0.65
CA LYS A 94 1.36 -14.76 -1.23
C LYS A 94 1.54 -15.54 -2.53
N ALA A 95 1.09 -16.79 -2.57
CA ALA A 95 1.13 -17.61 -3.79
C ALA A 95 0.27 -17.03 -4.93
N MET A 96 -0.90 -16.46 -4.60
CA MET A 96 -1.74 -15.76 -5.57
C MET A 96 -1.01 -14.54 -6.18
N PHE A 97 -0.34 -13.75 -5.33
CA PHE A 97 0.43 -12.59 -5.75
C PHE A 97 1.64 -12.97 -6.63
N THR A 98 2.43 -13.99 -6.23
CA THR A 98 3.62 -14.40 -6.98
C THR A 98 3.31 -14.88 -8.40
N ASN A 99 2.14 -15.47 -8.60
CA ASN A 99 1.73 -15.91 -9.95
C ASN A 99 1.36 -14.73 -10.86
N GLN A 100 0.84 -13.63 -10.31
CA GLN A 100 0.40 -12.48 -11.09
C GLN A 100 1.52 -11.49 -11.38
N ILE A 101 2.47 -11.31 -10.46
CA ILE A 101 3.53 -10.31 -10.64
C ILE A 101 4.41 -10.58 -11.87
N ASP A 102 4.73 -11.85 -12.13
CA ASP A 102 5.58 -12.22 -13.27
C ASP A 102 4.87 -11.93 -14.61
N GLU A 103 3.54 -12.08 -14.67
CA GLU A 103 2.73 -11.74 -15.86
C GLU A 103 2.69 -10.23 -16.10
N VAL A 104 2.43 -9.44 -15.05
CA VAL A 104 2.42 -7.97 -15.14
C VAL A 104 3.79 -7.41 -15.52
N GLU A 105 4.86 -8.02 -15.00
CA GLU A 105 6.23 -7.60 -15.35
C GLU A 105 6.54 -7.87 -16.82
N LEU A 106 6.13 -9.03 -17.35
CA LEU A 106 6.27 -9.34 -18.78
C LEU A 106 5.51 -8.33 -19.65
N LEU A 107 4.26 -8.03 -19.31
CA LEU A 107 3.46 -7.04 -20.04
C LEU A 107 4.08 -5.64 -19.97
N SER A 108 4.59 -5.23 -18.81
CA SER A 108 5.29 -3.95 -18.65
C SER A 108 6.54 -3.87 -19.54
N ARG A 109 7.33 -4.95 -19.63
CA ARG A 109 8.47 -5.06 -20.56
C ARG A 109 8.05 -4.91 -22.01
N ASN A 110 6.97 -5.59 -22.42
CA ASN A 110 6.43 -5.48 -23.77
C ASN A 110 6.01 -4.04 -24.09
N ARG A 111 5.28 -3.40 -23.17
CA ARG A 111 4.88 -2.00 -23.32
C ARG A 111 6.09 -1.07 -23.49
N TYR A 112 7.16 -1.22 -22.70
CA TYR A 112 8.36 -0.39 -22.87
C TYR A 112 9.04 -0.61 -24.23
N ALA A 113 9.04 -1.84 -24.76
CA ALA A 113 9.55 -2.11 -26.10
C ALA A 113 8.72 -1.40 -27.18
N LEU A 114 7.40 -1.37 -27.03
CA LEU A 114 6.51 -0.64 -27.94
C LEU A 114 6.69 0.88 -27.83
N ILE A 115 6.82 1.41 -26.62
CA ILE A 115 7.13 2.84 -26.39
C ILE A 115 8.44 3.23 -27.09
N ASP A 116 9.47 2.39 -27.03
CA ASP A 116 10.74 2.63 -27.75
C ASP A 116 10.55 2.60 -29.27
N SER A 117 9.77 1.65 -29.79
CA SER A 117 9.47 1.59 -31.24
C SER A 117 8.73 2.83 -31.75
N VAL A 118 7.77 3.35 -30.98
CA VAL A 118 7.07 4.62 -31.30
C VAL A 118 8.04 5.80 -31.28
N ALA A 119 9.02 5.80 -30.37
CA ALA A 119 10.05 6.84 -30.32
C ALA A 119 10.94 6.84 -31.58
N VAL A 120 11.24 5.65 -32.12
CA VAL A 120 12.00 5.48 -33.36
C VAL A 120 11.20 5.95 -34.56
N GLU A 121 9.92 5.58 -34.67
CA GLU A 121 9.04 6.04 -35.75
C GLU A 121 8.87 7.58 -35.73
N LEU A 122 8.77 8.16 -34.53
CA LEU A 122 8.71 9.62 -34.33
C LEU A 122 9.92 10.34 -34.93
N LEU A 123 11.10 9.75 -34.76
CA LEU A 123 12.33 10.23 -35.35
C LEU A 123 12.23 10.19 -36.88
N HIS A 124 11.84 9.04 -37.45
CA HIS A 124 11.72 8.87 -38.90
C HIS A 124 10.75 9.88 -39.52
N THR A 125 9.52 10.00 -39.01
CA THR A 125 8.52 10.95 -39.52
C THR A 125 9.00 12.39 -39.40
N SER A 126 9.67 12.76 -38.31
CA SER A 126 10.18 14.13 -38.15
C SER A 126 11.28 14.49 -39.16
N LEU A 127 12.17 13.56 -39.48
CA LEU A 127 13.20 13.74 -40.51
C LEU A 127 12.59 13.89 -41.91
N GLU A 128 11.51 13.17 -42.20
CA GLU A 128 10.82 13.26 -43.49
C GLU A 128 10.11 14.61 -43.67
N VAL A 129 9.42 15.10 -42.63
CA VAL A 129 8.78 16.43 -42.64
C VAL A 129 9.83 17.53 -42.81
N GLU A 130 10.96 17.42 -42.12
CA GLU A 130 12.04 18.40 -42.24
C GLU A 130 12.70 18.41 -43.62
N ARG A 131 12.98 17.23 -44.20
CA ARG A 131 13.47 17.11 -45.59
C ARG A 131 12.49 17.71 -46.59
N ALA A 132 11.19 17.45 -46.43
CA ALA A 132 10.17 18.04 -47.29
C ALA A 132 10.11 19.57 -47.16
N GLU A 133 10.28 20.11 -45.94
CA GLU A 133 10.33 21.57 -45.73
C GLU A 133 11.61 22.18 -46.33
N ASN A 134 12.75 21.50 -46.22
CA ASN A 134 14.02 21.94 -46.79
C ASN A 134 14.02 21.84 -48.34
N GLU A 135 13.44 20.80 -48.94
CA GLU A 135 13.23 20.71 -50.40
C GLU A 135 12.32 21.83 -50.95
N VAL A 136 11.36 22.30 -50.14
CA VAL A 136 10.51 23.45 -50.49
C VAL A 136 11.25 24.78 -50.35
N LYS A 137 12.18 24.89 -49.39
CA LYS A 137 13.04 26.09 -49.20
C LYS A 137 14.18 26.15 -50.22
N ASP A 138 14.74 25.02 -50.64
CA ASP A 138 15.85 24.91 -51.60
C ASP A 138 15.45 25.32 -53.03
N LYS A 139 14.15 25.39 -53.34
CA LYS A 139 13.67 26.00 -54.60
C LYS A 139 13.84 27.53 -54.67
N LYS A 140 14.36 28.20 -53.62
CA LYS A 140 14.49 29.66 -53.59
C LYS A 140 15.92 30.22 -53.54
N TRP A 141 16.97 29.41 -53.47
CA TRP A 141 18.33 29.95 -53.59
C TRP A 141 19.29 28.98 -54.29
N TYR A 142 19.65 29.33 -55.52
CA TYR A 142 20.83 28.77 -56.16
C TYR A 142 21.99 29.77 -56.02
N ASP A 143 23.20 29.20 -55.88
CA ASP A 143 24.52 29.81 -55.97
C ASP A 143 25.20 30.25 -54.65
N PHE A 144 25.66 29.26 -53.86
CA PHE A 144 27.07 29.21 -53.43
C PHE A 144 27.42 27.81 -52.92
N SER A 145 28.56 27.28 -53.39
CA SER A 145 29.03 25.91 -53.22
C SER A 145 29.65 25.63 -51.85
N ILE A 146 28.83 25.29 -50.85
CA ILE A 146 29.16 24.37 -49.74
C ILE A 146 27.83 23.71 -49.30
N ASP A 147 27.76 22.37 -49.31
CA ASP A 147 26.59 21.58 -48.90
C ASP A 147 26.34 21.68 -47.38
N PHE A 148 25.75 22.80 -46.94
CA PHE A 148 25.30 22.99 -45.56
C PHE A 148 23.95 22.32 -45.28
N SER A 149 23.20 21.89 -46.31
CA SER A 149 21.91 21.18 -46.18
C SER A 149 22.08 19.85 -45.43
N ALA A 150 23.09 19.05 -45.78
CA ALA A 150 23.40 17.78 -45.12
C ALA A 150 23.84 17.95 -43.65
N ILE A 151 24.32 19.13 -43.27
CA ILE A 151 24.69 19.49 -41.89
C ILE A 151 23.46 20.00 -41.13
N GLY A 152 22.61 20.80 -41.77
CA GLY A 152 21.33 21.30 -41.24
C GLY A 152 20.33 20.18 -40.93
N ASP A 153 20.08 19.29 -41.90
CA ASP A 153 19.20 18.12 -41.77
C ASP A 153 19.65 17.18 -40.64
N LYS A 154 20.97 17.06 -40.46
CA LYS A 154 21.53 16.28 -39.34
C LYS A 154 21.34 16.99 -38.00
N ILE A 155 21.41 18.32 -37.95
CA ILE A 155 21.30 19.11 -36.72
C ILE A 155 19.84 19.21 -36.25
N ALA A 156 18.89 19.46 -37.15
CA ALA A 156 17.48 19.57 -36.76
C ALA A 156 16.81 18.19 -36.57
N GLY A 157 17.26 17.16 -37.30
CA GLY A 157 16.99 15.77 -36.95
C GLY A 157 17.50 15.38 -35.55
N LEU A 158 18.69 15.86 -35.16
CA LEU A 158 19.21 15.70 -33.81
C LEU A 158 18.39 16.50 -32.78
N TYR A 159 17.92 17.69 -33.13
CA TYR A 159 17.08 18.53 -32.25
C TYR A 159 15.73 17.86 -31.97
N VAL A 160 15.03 17.35 -32.98
CA VAL A 160 13.75 16.64 -32.79
C VAL A 160 13.96 15.34 -32.01
N TYR A 161 15.03 14.59 -32.30
CA TYR A 161 15.43 13.44 -31.52
C TYR A 161 15.67 13.78 -30.05
N VAL A 162 16.39 14.87 -29.77
CA VAL A 162 16.66 15.36 -28.39
C VAL A 162 15.36 15.77 -27.71
N VAL A 163 14.45 16.49 -28.38
CA VAL A 163 13.16 16.90 -27.80
C VAL A 163 12.27 15.68 -27.50
N ALA A 164 12.20 14.71 -28.41
CA ALA A 164 11.45 13.47 -28.21
C ALA A 164 12.05 12.62 -27.07
N LYS A 165 13.37 12.45 -27.03
CA LYS A 165 14.09 11.76 -25.94
C LYS A 165 13.88 12.47 -24.60
N VAL A 166 13.91 13.80 -24.56
CA VAL A 166 13.65 14.58 -23.33
C VAL A 166 12.21 14.39 -22.84
N LYS A 167 11.20 14.43 -23.72
CA LYS A 167 9.81 14.12 -23.34
C LYS A 167 9.66 12.69 -22.79
N MET A 168 10.28 11.70 -23.43
CA MET A 168 10.26 10.31 -22.98
C MET A 168 10.94 10.12 -21.63
N ILE A 169 12.09 10.76 -21.41
CA ILE A 169 12.79 10.74 -20.12
C ILE A 169 11.93 11.38 -19.03
N MET A 170 11.26 12.50 -19.31
CA MET A 170 10.34 13.15 -18.36
C MET A 170 9.18 12.23 -17.96
N PHE A 171 8.58 11.53 -18.93
CA PHE A 171 7.52 10.57 -18.65
C PHE A 171 8.02 9.37 -17.82
N ASN A 172 9.18 8.82 -18.17
CA ASN A 172 9.82 7.74 -17.41
C ASN A 172 10.17 8.15 -15.97
N ILE A 173 10.53 9.41 -15.72
CA ILE A 173 10.77 9.93 -14.36
C ILE A 173 9.47 9.97 -13.56
N ILE A 174 8.38 10.47 -14.16
CA ILE A 174 7.07 10.51 -13.50
C ILE A 174 6.62 9.08 -13.17
N GLU A 175 6.77 8.16 -14.12
CA GLU A 175 6.44 6.75 -13.92
C GLU A 175 7.28 6.11 -12.83
N PHE A 176 8.59 6.37 -12.81
CA PHE A 176 9.46 5.93 -11.74
C PHE A 176 9.00 6.45 -10.36
N ILE A 177 8.63 7.72 -10.25
CA ILE A 177 8.13 8.30 -9.00
C ILE A 177 6.82 7.63 -8.56
N VAL A 178 5.88 7.42 -9.48
CA VAL A 178 4.58 6.80 -9.18
C VAL A 178 4.74 5.34 -8.76
N VAL A 179 5.53 4.56 -9.48
CA VAL A 179 5.81 3.15 -9.14
C VAL A 179 6.55 3.07 -7.80
N THR A 180 7.52 3.95 -7.56
CA THR A 180 8.22 4.03 -6.27
C THR A 180 7.25 4.38 -5.14
N PHE A 181 6.31 5.29 -5.37
CA PHE A 181 5.28 5.63 -4.38
C PHE A 181 4.40 4.42 -4.05
N TRP A 182 3.96 3.67 -5.07
CA TRP A 182 3.22 2.43 -4.88
C TRP A 182 4.00 1.36 -4.09
N GLN A 183 5.29 1.19 -4.41
CA GLN A 183 6.19 0.31 -3.67
C GLN A 183 6.31 0.72 -2.20
N VAL A 184 6.54 2.01 -1.93
CA VAL A 184 6.63 2.55 -0.56
C VAL A 184 5.34 2.28 0.22
N CYS A 185 4.16 2.54 -0.36
CA CYS A 185 2.88 2.22 0.29
C CYS A 185 2.74 0.72 0.60
N THR A 186 3.18 -0.15 -0.32
CA THR A 186 3.16 -1.60 -0.12
C THR A 186 4.06 -2.01 1.05
N TYR A 187 5.33 -1.59 1.04
CA TYR A 187 6.31 -1.92 2.08
C TYR A 187 5.92 -1.36 3.43
N PHE A 188 5.33 -0.16 3.46
CA PHE A 188 4.90 0.49 4.68
C PHE A 188 3.85 -0.34 5.44
N VAL A 189 2.94 -1.02 4.74
CA VAL A 189 1.92 -1.86 5.39
C VAL A 189 2.53 -3.10 6.04
N PHE A 190 3.44 -3.80 5.35
CA PHE A 190 4.15 -4.94 5.93
C PHE A 190 5.01 -4.53 7.13
N PHE A 191 5.67 -3.37 7.04
CA PHE A 191 6.40 -2.78 8.15
C PHE A 191 5.49 -2.47 9.35
N LEU A 192 4.33 -1.84 9.12
CA LEU A 192 3.35 -1.55 10.17
C LEU A 192 2.87 -2.83 10.87
N GLN A 193 2.63 -3.90 10.12
CA GLN A 193 2.26 -5.17 10.70
C GLN A 193 3.32 -5.71 11.65
N ILE A 194 4.60 -5.70 11.26
CA ILE A 194 5.69 -6.18 12.11
C ILE A 194 5.73 -5.38 13.42
N ILE A 195 5.67 -4.05 13.33
CA ILE A 195 5.70 -3.18 14.51
C ILE A 195 4.47 -3.41 15.39
N PHE A 196 3.26 -3.41 14.83
CA PHE A 196 2.04 -3.54 15.61
C PHE A 196 1.89 -4.92 16.23
N THR A 197 2.24 -5.99 15.51
CA THR A 197 2.32 -7.33 16.10
C THR A 197 3.35 -7.35 17.22
N GLY A 198 4.54 -6.77 17.01
CA GLY A 198 5.57 -6.73 18.04
C GLY A 198 5.13 -6.02 19.32
N ILE A 199 4.53 -4.83 19.19
CA ILE A 199 3.97 -4.07 20.32
C ILE A 199 2.89 -4.88 21.03
N LEU A 200 1.99 -5.54 20.29
CA LEU A 200 0.92 -6.34 20.88
C LEU A 200 1.46 -7.55 21.64
N VAL A 201 2.50 -8.24 21.13
CA VAL A 201 3.11 -9.37 21.85
C VAL A 201 3.80 -8.91 23.14
N ILE A 202 4.50 -7.76 23.09
CA ILE A 202 5.22 -7.20 24.24
C ILE A 202 4.24 -6.74 25.34
N LEU A 203 3.16 -6.04 24.97
CA LEU A 203 2.19 -5.49 25.92
C LEU A 203 1.02 -6.44 26.25
N GLY A 204 0.87 -7.53 25.50
CA GLY A 204 -0.22 -8.49 25.67
C GLY A 204 -0.30 -9.16 27.04
N PRO A 205 0.82 -9.60 27.64
CA PRO A 205 0.79 -10.15 29.00
C PRO A 205 0.17 -9.19 30.01
N LEU A 206 0.45 -7.89 29.90
CA LEU A 206 -0.12 -6.87 30.79
C LEU A 206 -1.64 -6.77 30.61
N ALA A 207 -2.14 -6.76 29.37
CA ALA A 207 -3.59 -6.73 29.11
C ALA A 207 -4.31 -7.96 29.71
N PHE A 208 -3.68 -9.14 29.64
CA PHE A 208 -4.20 -10.35 30.27
C PHE A 208 -4.16 -10.27 31.81
N ALA A 209 -3.07 -9.74 32.39
CA ALA A 209 -2.99 -9.55 33.83
C ALA A 209 -4.12 -8.66 34.34
N PHE A 210 -4.33 -7.47 33.74
CA PHE A 210 -5.43 -6.58 34.12
C PHE A 210 -6.81 -7.21 33.96
N SER A 211 -7.00 -8.12 32.99
CA SER A 211 -8.29 -8.78 32.77
C SER A 211 -8.74 -9.73 33.88
N VAL A 212 -7.85 -10.03 34.84
CA VAL A 212 -8.21 -10.72 36.10
C VAL A 212 -9.17 -9.87 36.93
N LEU A 213 -9.04 -8.54 36.90
CA LEU A 213 -9.91 -7.64 37.64
C LEU A 213 -11.29 -7.53 36.98
N PRO A 214 -12.39 -7.51 37.75
CA PRO A 214 -13.74 -7.40 37.21
C PRO A 214 -13.97 -6.14 36.35
N ALA A 215 -13.29 -5.04 36.69
CA ALA A 215 -13.40 -3.76 35.98
C ALA A 215 -12.83 -3.81 34.55
N PHE A 216 -11.82 -4.65 34.31
CA PHE A 216 -11.11 -4.76 33.02
C PHE A 216 -11.30 -6.12 32.36
N ARG A 217 -12.38 -6.82 32.72
CA ARG A 217 -12.66 -8.19 32.29
C ARG A 217 -12.57 -8.42 30.80
N ASP A 218 -12.90 -7.43 29.98
CA ASP A 218 -12.91 -7.57 28.51
C ASP A 218 -11.56 -7.21 27.86
N ALA A 219 -10.55 -6.81 28.63
CA ALA A 219 -9.24 -6.39 28.11
C ALA A 219 -8.55 -7.52 27.32
N TYR A 220 -8.63 -8.77 27.77
CA TYR A 220 -8.05 -9.91 27.04
C TYR A 220 -8.74 -10.15 25.70
N ILE A 221 -10.08 -10.05 25.64
CA ILE A 221 -10.85 -10.22 24.39
C ILE A 221 -10.50 -9.11 23.40
N GLN A 222 -10.45 -7.86 23.87
CA GLN A 222 -10.09 -6.71 23.05
C GLN A 222 -8.66 -6.82 22.51
N TRP A 223 -7.72 -7.30 23.34
CA TRP A 223 -6.36 -7.57 22.90
C TRP A 223 -6.31 -8.68 21.85
N ILE A 224 -7.00 -9.81 22.06
CA ILE A 224 -7.05 -10.93 21.09
C ILE A 224 -7.62 -10.42 19.76
N ALA A 225 -8.72 -9.66 19.80
CA ALA A 225 -9.32 -9.10 18.59
C ALA A 225 -8.34 -8.22 17.80
N ARG A 226 -7.56 -7.38 18.49
CA ARG A 226 -6.52 -6.53 17.88
C ARG A 226 -5.38 -7.36 17.31
N PHE A 227 -4.90 -8.35 18.05
CA PHE A 227 -3.85 -9.26 17.61
C PHE A 227 -4.25 -10.00 16.34
N VAL A 228 -5.44 -10.61 16.32
CA VAL A 228 -5.94 -11.32 15.14
C VAL A 228 -6.13 -10.36 13.97
N SER A 229 -6.71 -9.16 14.18
CA SER A 229 -6.88 -8.17 13.11
C SER A 229 -5.53 -7.76 12.48
N VAL A 230 -4.51 -7.49 13.30
CA VAL A 230 -3.16 -7.14 12.80
C VAL A 230 -2.47 -8.33 12.13
N SER A 231 -2.65 -9.56 12.65
CA SER A 231 -2.07 -10.77 12.04
C SER A 231 -2.56 -11.01 10.60
N LEU A 232 -3.75 -10.51 10.27
CA LEU A 232 -4.35 -10.60 8.94
C LEU A 232 -3.84 -9.51 7.96
N TYR A 233 -3.03 -8.54 8.40
CA TYR A 233 -2.56 -7.46 7.53
C TYR A 233 -1.81 -8.00 6.32
N SER A 234 -0.91 -8.98 6.49
CA SER A 234 -0.16 -9.57 5.36
C SER A 234 -1.09 -10.27 4.38
N CYS A 235 -2.04 -11.05 4.89
CA CYS A 235 -3.00 -11.77 4.05
C CYS A 235 -3.83 -10.79 3.20
N ILE A 236 -4.41 -9.79 3.86
CA ILE A 236 -5.20 -8.74 3.18
C ILE A 236 -4.31 -7.95 2.22
N ALA A 237 -3.07 -7.63 2.61
CA ALA A 237 -2.10 -6.94 1.78
C ALA A 237 -1.82 -7.70 0.48
N TYR A 238 -1.52 -8.99 0.54
CA TYR A 238 -1.30 -9.78 -0.67
C TYR A 238 -2.56 -9.91 -1.54
N ILE A 239 -3.76 -10.00 -0.94
CA ILE A 239 -5.01 -10.00 -1.70
C ILE A 239 -5.21 -8.66 -2.43
N VAL A 240 -5.09 -7.53 -1.72
CA VAL A 240 -5.24 -6.19 -2.29
C VAL A 240 -4.17 -5.92 -3.36
N LEU A 241 -2.94 -6.38 -3.12
CA LEU A 241 -1.84 -6.26 -4.05
C LEU A 241 -2.09 -7.09 -5.32
N SER A 242 -2.63 -8.30 -5.19
CA SER A 242 -3.06 -9.12 -6.34
C SER A 242 -4.16 -8.42 -7.14
N ILE A 243 -5.18 -7.88 -6.47
CA ILE A 243 -6.24 -7.10 -7.15
C ILE A 243 -5.65 -5.87 -7.85
N SER A 244 -4.71 -5.18 -7.20
CA SER A 244 -4.00 -4.04 -7.78
C SER A 244 -3.21 -4.44 -9.03
N LEU A 245 -2.58 -5.63 -9.05
CA LEU A 245 -1.86 -6.14 -10.21
C LEU A 245 -2.80 -6.46 -11.37
N VAL A 246 -3.96 -7.06 -11.11
CA VAL A 246 -4.97 -7.31 -12.15
C VAL A 246 -5.48 -6.01 -12.78
N VAL A 247 -5.74 -4.99 -11.97
CA VAL A 247 -6.15 -3.67 -12.46
C VAL A 247 -5.03 -2.99 -13.26
N MET A 248 -3.78 -3.16 -12.80
CA MET A 248 -2.59 -2.66 -13.50
C MET A 248 -2.38 -3.37 -14.84
N GLN A 249 -2.54 -4.70 -14.89
CA GLN A 249 -2.50 -5.50 -16.12
C GLN A 249 -3.45 -4.95 -17.17
N TYR A 250 -4.73 -4.76 -16.82
CA TYR A 250 -5.72 -4.17 -17.72
C TYR A 250 -5.32 -2.77 -18.20
N GLY A 251 -4.73 -1.96 -17.31
CA GLY A 251 -4.17 -0.66 -17.67
C GLY A 251 -3.04 -0.75 -18.70
N ILE A 252 -2.12 -1.69 -18.52
CA ILE A 252 -1.00 -1.93 -19.45
C ILE A 252 -1.48 -2.47 -20.79
N GLU A 253 -2.39 -3.46 -20.78
CA GLU A 253 -2.96 -4.04 -22.01
C GLU A 253 -3.62 -2.95 -22.86
N ARG A 254 -4.37 -2.04 -22.22
CA ARG A 254 -4.98 -0.91 -22.92
C ARG A 254 -3.95 0.06 -23.52
N GLU A 255 -2.85 0.30 -22.82
CA GLU A 255 -1.75 1.12 -23.35
C GLU A 255 -1.06 0.44 -24.53
N ILE A 256 -0.84 -0.88 -24.45
CA ILE A 256 -0.28 -1.69 -25.54
C ILE A 256 -1.18 -1.61 -26.79
N GLU A 257 -2.49 -1.75 -26.65
CA GLU A 257 -3.43 -1.61 -27.77
C GLU A 257 -3.33 -0.25 -28.47
N ILE A 258 -3.21 0.83 -27.69
CA ILE A 258 -3.07 2.19 -28.21
C ILE A 258 -1.75 2.35 -28.96
N LEU A 259 -0.65 1.84 -28.39
CA LEU A 259 0.68 1.90 -29.00
C LEU A 259 0.75 1.09 -30.30
N GLU A 260 0.23 -0.13 -30.31
CA GLU A 260 0.17 -0.96 -31.52
C GLU A 260 -0.70 -0.32 -32.61
N TYR A 261 -1.83 0.29 -32.24
CA TYR A 261 -2.69 0.99 -33.18
C TYR A 261 -2.00 2.23 -33.77
N ALA A 262 -1.24 2.96 -32.95
CA ALA A 262 -0.45 4.10 -33.40
C ALA A 262 0.64 3.68 -34.40
N LEU A 263 1.38 2.60 -34.13
CA LEU A 263 2.44 2.08 -35.01
C LEU A 263 1.93 1.53 -36.35
N ARG A 264 0.66 1.10 -36.42
CA ARG A 264 0.08 0.52 -37.65
C ARG A 264 -0.60 1.54 -38.56
N ASN A 265 -0.94 2.73 -38.05
CA ASN A 265 -1.75 3.70 -38.77
C ASN A 265 -1.19 5.12 -38.59
N GLU A 266 -0.74 5.71 -39.70
CA GLU A 266 -0.15 7.04 -39.77
C GLU A 266 -1.06 8.15 -39.21
N ALA A 267 -2.38 8.07 -39.42
CA ALA A 267 -3.33 9.04 -38.86
C ALA A 267 -3.50 8.88 -37.33
N ALA A 268 -3.41 7.65 -36.83
CA ALA A 268 -3.45 7.36 -35.39
C ALA A 268 -2.15 7.80 -34.70
N PHE A 269 -1.03 7.62 -35.38
CA PHE A 269 0.28 8.11 -34.96
C PHE A 269 0.29 9.63 -34.77
N VAL A 270 -0.19 10.40 -35.74
CA VAL A 270 -0.29 11.87 -35.62
C VAL A 270 -1.18 12.29 -34.45
N MET A 271 -2.28 11.59 -34.18
CA MET A 271 -3.11 11.84 -32.99
C MET A 271 -2.39 11.51 -31.68
N TYR A 272 -1.70 10.36 -31.61
CA TYR A 272 -0.91 9.96 -30.45
C TYR A 272 0.16 11.01 -30.10
N VAL A 273 0.89 11.48 -31.12
CA VAL A 273 1.96 12.49 -30.97
C VAL A 273 1.41 13.87 -30.61
N GLY A 274 0.22 14.21 -31.13
CA GLY A 274 -0.48 15.46 -30.83
C GLY A 274 -1.02 15.57 -29.40
N MET A 275 -1.16 14.44 -28.69
CA MET A 275 -1.59 14.42 -27.29
C MET A 275 -0.38 14.50 -26.33
N THR A 276 -0.45 15.37 -25.32
CA THR A 276 0.64 15.59 -24.34
C THR A 276 1.10 14.31 -23.63
N SER A 277 0.22 13.32 -23.46
CA SER A 277 0.50 12.03 -22.83
C SER A 277 0.33 10.83 -23.77
N GLY A 278 0.08 11.02 -25.07
CA GLY A 278 -0.20 9.92 -26.01
C GLY A 278 -1.39 9.02 -25.66
N GLY A 279 -2.24 9.40 -24.70
CA GLY A 279 -3.29 8.53 -24.17
C GLY A 279 -2.79 7.36 -23.30
N VAL A 280 -1.49 7.26 -23.03
CA VAL A 280 -0.85 6.22 -22.20
C VAL A 280 -0.62 6.72 -20.78
N ASN A 281 -1.68 6.74 -19.97
CA ASN A 281 -1.62 7.15 -18.56
C ASN A 281 -2.40 6.20 -17.64
N SER A 282 -2.92 5.10 -18.20
CA SER A 282 -3.76 4.12 -17.53
C SER A 282 -2.95 3.31 -16.52
N PHE A 283 -1.70 2.99 -16.83
CA PHE A 283 -0.81 2.32 -15.88
C PHE A 283 -0.49 3.20 -14.67
N LEU A 284 -0.20 4.47 -14.88
CA LEU A 284 0.11 5.40 -13.79
C LEU A 284 -1.09 5.58 -12.85
N LEU A 285 -2.28 5.72 -13.42
CA LEU A 285 -3.53 5.78 -12.66
C LEU A 285 -3.77 4.51 -11.84
N THR A 286 -3.59 3.34 -12.44
CA THR A 286 -3.82 2.05 -11.77
C THR A 286 -2.78 1.78 -10.68
N ALA A 287 -1.52 2.18 -10.87
CA ALA A 287 -0.48 2.17 -9.84
C ALA A 287 -0.83 3.08 -8.64
N LEU A 288 -1.31 4.31 -8.89
CA LEU A 288 -1.74 5.22 -7.83
C LEU A 288 -2.96 4.69 -7.06
N LEU A 289 -3.96 4.16 -7.76
CA LEU A 289 -5.13 3.54 -7.13
C LEU A 289 -4.73 2.35 -6.25
N GLY A 290 -3.80 1.52 -6.75
CA GLY A 290 -3.16 0.47 -5.96
C GLY A 290 -2.50 1.00 -4.69
N ALA A 291 -1.78 2.11 -4.78
CA ALA A 291 -1.03 2.68 -3.66
C ALA A 291 -1.97 3.13 -2.55
N PHE A 292 -3.05 3.84 -2.92
CA PHE A 292 -4.08 4.26 -1.97
C PHE A 292 -4.83 3.07 -1.38
N ALA A 293 -5.12 2.02 -2.17
CA ALA A 293 -5.77 0.82 -1.66
C ALA A 293 -4.93 0.13 -0.58
N MET A 294 -3.60 0.06 -0.76
CA MET A 294 -2.69 -0.51 0.25
C MET A 294 -2.79 0.23 1.59
N LEU A 295 -2.89 1.56 1.60
CA LEU A 295 -3.00 2.33 2.84
C LEU A 295 -4.32 2.09 3.61
N THR A 296 -5.32 1.47 2.99
CA THR A 296 -6.60 1.13 3.64
C THR A 296 -6.60 -0.20 4.40
N ILE A 297 -5.51 -0.99 4.31
CA ILE A 297 -5.44 -2.34 4.90
C ILE A 297 -5.74 -2.36 6.41
N PRO A 298 -5.21 -1.45 7.25
CA PRO A 298 -5.57 -1.38 8.67
C PRO A 298 -7.07 -1.18 8.94
N PHE A 299 -7.79 -0.56 8.00
CA PHE A 299 -9.23 -0.36 8.10
C PHE A 299 -9.98 -1.61 7.64
N VAL A 300 -9.59 -2.20 6.50
CA VAL A 300 -10.22 -3.42 5.95
C VAL A 300 -10.11 -4.60 6.93
N SER A 301 -9.02 -4.70 7.68
CA SER A 301 -8.84 -5.76 8.69
C SER A 301 -9.91 -5.72 9.81
N THR A 302 -10.51 -4.55 10.06
CA THR A 302 -11.54 -4.37 11.09
C THR A 302 -12.90 -4.93 10.66
N TRP A 303 -13.10 -5.17 9.36
CA TRP A 303 -14.32 -5.80 8.84
C TRP A 303 -14.39 -7.30 9.15
N ILE A 304 -13.23 -7.96 9.31
CA ILE A 304 -13.15 -9.39 9.64
C ILE A 304 -13.24 -9.58 11.14
N VAL A 305 -12.40 -8.86 11.90
CA VAL A 305 -12.41 -8.89 13.37
C VAL A 305 -12.54 -7.47 13.88
N SER A 306 -13.71 -7.17 14.46
CA SER A 306 -13.99 -5.84 14.97
C SER A 306 -13.18 -5.55 16.23
N THR A 307 -12.32 -4.54 16.14
CA THR A 307 -11.57 -4.03 17.28
C THR A 307 -12.28 -2.78 17.79
N THR A 308 -12.82 -2.82 19.00
CA THR A 308 -13.45 -1.65 19.62
C THR A 308 -12.45 -0.49 19.71
N GLY A 309 -12.87 0.69 19.24
CA GLY A 309 -12.10 1.95 19.29
C GLY A 309 -11.41 2.39 18.00
N VAL A 310 -11.02 1.48 17.09
CA VAL A 310 -10.28 1.86 15.86
C VAL A 310 -11.20 2.51 14.81
N GLY A 311 -12.45 2.06 14.69
CA GLY A 311 -13.42 2.64 13.76
C GLY A 311 -13.79 4.10 14.05
N GLN A 312 -13.71 4.55 15.32
CA GLN A 312 -13.98 5.94 15.70
C GLN A 312 -12.75 6.85 15.51
N ALA A 313 -11.53 6.34 15.72
CA ALA A 313 -10.30 7.11 15.52
C ALA A 313 -10.00 7.37 14.03
N VAL A 314 -10.18 6.35 13.17
CA VAL A 314 -10.01 6.50 11.71
C VAL A 314 -11.21 7.24 11.08
N GLY A 315 -12.42 7.01 11.59
CA GLY A 315 -13.61 7.78 11.20
C GLY A 315 -13.49 9.27 11.54
N GLY A 316 -12.82 9.62 12.64
CA GLY A 316 -12.50 11.01 13.00
C GLY A 316 -11.43 11.65 12.10
N MET A 317 -10.49 10.86 11.57
CA MET A 317 -9.44 11.33 10.66
C MET A 317 -9.95 11.53 9.23
N VAL A 318 -10.80 10.61 8.74
CA VAL A 318 -11.51 10.74 7.45
C VAL A 318 -12.61 11.81 7.54
N GLY A 319 -13.31 11.90 8.68
CA GLY A 319 -14.26 12.97 8.97
C GLY A 319 -13.60 14.35 9.11
N GLY A 320 -12.41 14.43 9.69
CA GLY A 320 -11.61 15.66 9.81
C GLY A 320 -11.16 16.21 8.46
N ALA A 321 -10.77 15.34 7.52
CA ALA A 321 -10.45 15.72 6.14
C ALA A 321 -11.70 16.21 5.37
N ALA A 322 -12.88 15.63 5.62
CA ALA A 322 -14.15 16.08 5.05
C ALA A 322 -14.67 17.40 5.65
N ILE A 323 -14.25 17.75 6.87
CA ILE A 323 -14.56 19.04 7.50
C ILE A 323 -13.58 20.13 7.00
N ALA A 324 -12.31 19.78 6.75
CA ALA A 324 -11.33 20.70 6.19
C ALA A 324 -11.69 21.16 4.77
N THR A 325 -12.28 20.31 3.93
CA THR A 325 -12.76 20.71 2.59
C THR A 325 -14.00 21.60 2.63
N LYS A 326 -14.83 21.52 3.67
CA LYS A 326 -15.95 22.45 3.88
C LYS A 326 -15.52 23.81 4.45
N ALA A 327 -14.43 23.85 5.21
CA ALA A 327 -13.89 25.10 5.77
C ALA A 327 -13.21 26.00 4.72
N VAL A 328 -12.73 25.44 3.61
CA VAL A 328 -12.09 26.20 2.51
C VAL A 328 -13.10 26.67 1.45
N ALA A 329 -14.35 26.18 1.50
CA ALA A 329 -15.40 26.49 0.54
C ALA A 329 -16.52 27.41 1.09
N ALA A 330 -16.28 28.15 2.16
CA ALA A 330 -17.17 29.23 2.58
C ALA A 330 -16.74 30.54 1.87
N PRO A 331 -17.53 31.07 0.91
CA PRO A 331 -17.25 32.40 0.37
C PRO A 331 -17.46 33.40 1.50
N ALA A 332 -16.43 34.18 1.78
CA ALA A 332 -16.56 35.41 2.54
C ALA A 332 -17.41 36.40 1.73
N THR A 333 -18.73 36.42 1.96
CA THR A 333 -19.57 37.58 1.65
C THR A 333 -19.85 38.30 2.95
N GLY A 334 -19.09 39.36 3.22
CA GLY A 334 -19.55 40.46 4.07
C GLY A 334 -20.85 41.04 3.49
N GLY A 335 -21.74 41.68 4.22
CA GLY A 335 -21.63 42.37 5.49
C GLY A 335 -22.68 43.49 5.46
N ALA A 336 -23.33 43.71 6.60
CA ALA A 336 -23.99 44.93 7.06
C ALA A 336 -25.43 45.30 6.65
N SER A 337 -26.17 45.69 7.71
CA SER A 337 -27.31 46.61 7.82
C SER A 337 -28.70 46.07 7.43
N ALA A 338 -29.80 46.36 8.13
CA ALA A 338 -30.06 47.34 9.19
C ALA A 338 -31.33 46.94 9.99
N ALA A 339 -31.49 47.60 11.12
CA ALA A 339 -32.66 47.66 11.99
C ALA A 339 -34.01 47.85 11.27
N MET A 340 -35.04 47.13 11.73
CA MET A 340 -36.29 47.66 12.30
C MET A 340 -37.13 46.53 12.89
#